data_AF-A0A7J3M370-F1
#
_entry.id   AF-A0A7J3M370-F1
#
_cell.length_a   1.000
_cell.length_b   1.000
_cell.length_c   1.000
_cell.angle_alpha   90.00
_cell.angle_beta   90.00
_cell.angle_gamma   90.00
#
_symmetry.space_group_name_H-M   'P 1'
#
loop_
_entity.id
_entity.type
_entity.pdbx_description
1 polymer ?
#
loop_
_entity_poly.entity_id
_entity_poly.type
_entity_poly.pdbx_seq_one_letter_code
_entity_poly.pdbx_strand_id
1 'polypeptide(L)'
;MKVLLIFLILLIFIYPIEAKGDCNSDGRITSVDALIALKMSVGKIEPNQSADMNNDGFVTSYDAFRILMLATGDEDELFFLLEDALQGYDLSKISGERMNWIIAKRDGSKLTIGVVVEGGKIKDFVKGEISNPTITAYTTEDTVRRLLASKSPDELRNALKNSDIRLEGVGIVNQIKVGFMNLLTKLVG
;
A
#
# COMPACT_ATOMS: atom_id res chain seq x y z
N MET A 1 -29.46 37.68 11.22
CA MET A 1 -28.64 36.46 11.48
C MET A 1 -28.85 35.34 10.44
N LYS A 2 -30.05 35.12 9.89
CA LYS A 2 -30.30 34.08 8.86
C LYS A 2 -29.63 34.32 7.48
N VAL A 3 -29.49 35.57 7.06
CA VAL A 3 -28.83 35.92 5.77
C VAL A 3 -27.31 35.69 5.79
N LEU A 4 -26.68 35.89 6.95
CA LEU A 4 -25.24 35.67 7.13
C LEU A 4 -24.89 34.16 7.13
N LEU A 5 -25.79 33.33 7.63
CA LEU A 5 -25.64 31.86 7.64
C LEU A 5 -25.77 31.26 6.22
N ILE A 6 -26.65 31.82 5.39
CA ILE A 6 -26.80 31.42 3.98
C ILE A 6 -25.55 31.78 3.17
N PHE A 7 -24.93 32.94 3.42
CA PHE A 7 -23.66 33.33 2.79
C PHE A 7 -22.49 32.43 3.22
N LEU A 8 -22.47 31.98 4.49
CA LEU A 8 -21.47 31.05 5.01
C LEU A 8 -21.63 29.64 4.38
N ILE A 9 -22.87 29.16 4.21
CA ILE A 9 -23.17 27.89 3.54
C ILE A 9 -22.85 27.98 2.04
N LEU A 10 -23.11 29.13 1.39
CA LEU A 10 -22.73 29.35 0.00
C LEU A 10 -21.21 29.32 -0.18
N LEU A 11 -20.44 29.93 0.74
CA LEU A 11 -18.97 29.93 0.71
C LEU A 11 -18.37 28.52 0.81
N ILE A 12 -19.01 27.59 1.54
CA ILE A 12 -18.58 26.18 1.65
C ILE A 12 -18.77 25.43 0.31
N PHE A 13 -19.72 25.84 -0.55
CA PHE A 13 -19.97 25.23 -1.86
C PHE A 13 -19.13 25.80 -3.02
N ILE A 14 -18.38 26.88 -2.82
CA ILE A 14 -17.50 27.51 -3.85
C ILE A 14 -16.01 27.26 -3.62
N TYR A 15 -15.61 26.68 -2.49
CA TYR A 15 -14.28 26.08 -2.41
C TYR A 15 -14.35 24.78 -3.21
N PRO A 16 -13.63 24.64 -4.35
CA PRO A 16 -13.40 23.32 -4.89
C PRO A 16 -12.75 22.53 -3.76
N ILE A 17 -13.41 21.45 -3.33
CA ILE A 17 -12.71 20.39 -2.63
C ILE A 17 -11.65 19.96 -3.64
N GLU A 18 -10.40 20.35 -3.43
CA GLU A 18 -9.30 19.93 -4.30
C GLU A 18 -9.40 18.42 -4.44
N ALA A 19 -9.70 17.96 -5.65
CA ALA A 19 -9.84 16.54 -5.90
C ALA A 19 -8.49 15.90 -5.61
N LYS A 20 -8.48 14.90 -4.73
CA LYS A 20 -7.23 14.23 -4.35
C LYS A 20 -6.56 13.67 -5.61
N GLY A 21 -5.29 13.99 -5.81
CA GLY A 21 -4.52 13.62 -6.99
C GLY A 21 -4.66 14.56 -8.20
N ASP A 22 -5.49 15.59 -8.14
CA ASP A 22 -5.50 16.70 -9.12
C ASP A 22 -4.58 17.81 -8.60
N CYS A 23 -3.35 17.84 -9.10
CA CYS A 23 -2.30 18.73 -8.61
C CYS A 23 -2.23 20.05 -9.38
N ASN A 24 -2.85 20.14 -10.56
CA ASN A 24 -2.93 21.36 -11.35
C ASN A 24 -4.32 22.03 -11.33
N SER A 25 -5.30 21.41 -10.65
CA SER A 25 -6.70 21.87 -10.53
C SER A 25 -7.42 21.99 -11.87
N ASP A 26 -7.07 21.18 -12.87
CA ASP A 26 -7.73 21.17 -14.17
C ASP A 26 -8.99 20.29 -14.21
N GLY A 27 -9.30 19.62 -13.09
CA GLY A 27 -10.45 18.75 -12.91
C GLY A 27 -10.25 17.33 -13.45
N ARG A 28 -9.03 16.96 -13.84
CA ARG A 28 -8.68 15.61 -14.33
C ARG A 28 -7.45 15.09 -13.59
N ILE A 29 -7.42 13.79 -13.35
CA ILE A 29 -6.22 13.12 -12.83
C ILE A 29 -5.45 12.55 -14.02
N THR A 30 -4.26 13.09 -14.27
CA THR A 30 -3.42 12.72 -15.42
C THR A 30 -1.98 12.49 -14.99
N SER A 31 -1.13 12.06 -15.93
CA SER A 31 0.31 11.96 -15.69
C SER A 31 0.99 13.32 -15.43
N VAL A 32 0.33 14.43 -15.77
CA VAL A 32 0.80 15.78 -15.41
C VAL A 32 0.76 15.97 -13.90
N ASP A 33 -0.30 15.50 -13.24
CA ASP A 33 -0.46 15.58 -11.79
C ASP A 33 0.58 14.72 -11.08
N ALA A 34 0.82 13.51 -11.59
CA ALA A 34 1.87 12.63 -11.08
C ALA A 34 3.26 13.29 -11.18
N LEU A 35 3.55 13.96 -12.30
CA LEU A 35 4.81 14.70 -12.46
C LEU A 35 4.92 15.89 -11.49
N ILE A 36 3.81 16.57 -11.21
CA ILE A 36 3.77 17.67 -10.24
C ILE A 36 4.06 17.14 -8.83
N ALA A 37 3.38 16.08 -8.40
CA ALA A 37 3.64 15.43 -7.12
C ALA A 37 5.09 14.92 -7.01
N LEU A 38 5.66 14.38 -8.09
CA LEU A 38 7.07 13.96 -8.09
C LEU A 38 8.00 15.16 -7.89
N LYS A 39 7.70 16.31 -8.52
CA LYS A 39 8.47 17.56 -8.30
C LYS A 39 8.34 18.06 -6.86
N MET A 40 7.17 17.92 -6.23
CA MET A 40 6.97 18.23 -4.81
C MET A 40 7.85 17.33 -3.92
N SER A 41 7.87 16.02 -4.18
CA SER A 41 8.65 15.05 -3.40
C SER A 41 10.16 15.31 -3.37
N VAL A 42 10.68 16.00 -4.38
CA VAL A 42 12.11 16.37 -4.49
C VAL A 42 12.37 17.85 -4.21
N GLY A 43 11.39 18.56 -3.65
CA GLY A 43 11.52 19.97 -3.24
C GLY A 43 11.66 20.97 -4.39
N LYS A 44 11.23 20.62 -5.61
CA LYS A 44 11.22 21.56 -6.75
C LYS A 44 9.99 22.47 -6.77
N ILE A 45 8.93 22.07 -6.09
CA ILE A 45 7.65 22.79 -5.95
C ILE A 45 7.17 22.58 -4.50
N GLU A 46 6.49 23.55 -3.92
CA GLU A 46 5.85 23.41 -2.60
C GLU A 46 4.77 22.31 -2.62
N PRO A 47 4.78 21.39 -1.64
CA PRO A 47 3.72 20.39 -1.48
C PRO A 47 2.35 21.02 -1.24
N ASN A 48 1.29 20.39 -1.78
CA ASN A 48 -0.09 20.69 -1.44
C ASN A 48 -0.81 19.43 -0.95
N GLN A 49 -1.98 19.61 -0.34
CA GLN A 49 -2.73 18.49 0.25
C GLN A 49 -3.35 17.58 -0.81
N SER A 50 -3.63 18.09 -2.01
CA SER A 50 -4.16 17.27 -3.09
C SER A 50 -3.17 16.19 -3.54
N ALA A 51 -1.87 16.46 -3.43
CA ALA A 51 -0.81 15.52 -3.75
C ALA A 51 -0.47 14.52 -2.63
N ASP A 52 -0.97 14.67 -1.40
CA ASP A 52 -0.72 13.74 -0.28
C ASP A 52 -1.76 12.60 -0.33
N MET A 53 -1.49 11.55 -1.11
CA MET A 53 -2.46 10.52 -1.49
C MET A 53 -2.78 9.51 -0.38
N ASN A 54 -1.89 9.31 0.59
CA ASN A 54 -2.13 8.44 1.75
C ASN A 54 -2.51 9.20 3.03
N ASN A 55 -2.50 10.55 3.03
CA ASN A 55 -2.75 11.41 4.18
C ASN A 55 -1.71 11.25 5.31
N ASP A 56 -0.46 10.94 4.98
CA ASP A 56 0.62 10.85 5.98
C ASP A 56 1.23 12.23 6.32
N GLY A 57 0.79 13.28 5.61
CA GLY A 57 1.24 14.65 5.78
C GLY A 57 2.48 15.01 4.96
N PHE A 58 3.01 14.08 4.16
CA PHE A 58 4.15 14.28 3.29
C PHE A 58 3.77 13.96 1.84
N VAL A 59 4.30 14.74 0.90
CA VAL A 59 4.22 14.39 -0.53
C VAL A 59 5.53 13.72 -0.92
N THR A 60 5.47 12.44 -1.25
CA THR A 60 6.62 11.62 -1.61
C THR A 60 6.47 11.04 -3.02
N SER A 61 7.48 10.30 -3.49
CA SER A 61 7.37 9.56 -4.76
C SER A 61 6.25 8.51 -4.74
N TYR A 62 5.82 8.10 -3.54
CA TYR A 62 4.70 7.20 -3.34
C TYR A 62 3.39 7.80 -3.85
N ASP A 63 3.13 9.05 -3.50
CA ASP A 63 1.93 9.76 -3.89
C ASP A 63 1.90 10.04 -5.39
N ALA A 64 3.05 10.43 -5.93
CA ALA A 64 3.23 10.59 -7.37
C ALA A 64 2.93 9.29 -8.14
N PHE A 65 3.37 8.14 -7.61
CA PHE A 65 3.07 6.83 -8.19
C PHE A 65 1.58 6.51 -8.11
N ARG A 66 0.93 6.74 -6.96
CA ARG A 66 -0.53 6.59 -6.82
C ARG A 66 -1.31 7.39 -7.85
N ILE A 67 -0.96 8.67 -8.04
CA ILE A 67 -1.59 9.56 -9.02
C ILE A 67 -1.42 9.02 -10.44
N LEU A 68 -0.23 8.51 -10.79
CA LEU A 68 0.02 7.92 -12.10
C LEU A 68 -0.85 6.68 -12.36
N MET A 69 -1.03 5.83 -11.35
CA MET A 69 -1.88 4.64 -11.47
C MET A 69 -3.35 5.03 -11.63
N LEU A 70 -3.83 6.05 -10.92
CA LEU A 70 -5.16 6.63 -11.14
C LEU A 70 -5.32 7.18 -12.55
N ALA A 71 -4.33 7.94 -13.03
CA ALA A 71 -4.34 8.53 -14.37
C ALA A 71 -4.36 7.49 -15.51
N THR A 72 -3.86 6.29 -15.26
CA THR A 72 -3.82 5.18 -16.24
C THR A 72 -5.00 4.21 -16.11
N GLY A 73 -5.82 4.36 -15.06
CA GLY A 73 -6.94 3.46 -14.77
C GLY A 73 -6.52 2.08 -14.24
N ASP A 74 -5.27 1.90 -13.84
CA ASP A 74 -4.74 0.65 -13.26
C ASP A 74 -4.84 0.66 -11.72
N GLU A 75 -5.99 1.07 -11.21
CA GLU A 75 -6.24 1.19 -9.77
C GLU A 75 -6.50 -0.19 -9.15
N ASP A 76 -5.48 -0.74 -8.48
CA ASP A 76 -5.66 -1.85 -7.54
C ASP A 76 -5.61 -1.28 -6.11
N GLU A 77 -6.76 -0.88 -5.57
CA GLU A 77 -6.92 -0.39 -4.19
C GLU A 77 -6.19 -1.28 -3.18
N LEU A 78 -6.27 -2.61 -3.36
CA LEU A 78 -5.67 -3.59 -2.46
C LEU A 78 -4.13 -3.55 -2.47
N PHE A 79 -3.50 -3.21 -3.61
CA PHE A 79 -2.05 -3.05 -3.69
C PHE A 79 -1.59 -1.90 -2.79
N PHE A 80 -2.26 -0.76 -2.95
CA PHE A 80 -1.99 0.46 -2.23
C PHE A 80 -2.24 0.34 -0.72
N LEU A 81 -3.36 -0.29 -0.36
CA LEU A 81 -3.69 -0.57 1.03
C LEU A 81 -2.61 -1.42 1.73
N LEU A 82 -2.04 -2.40 1.02
CA LEU A 82 -0.96 -3.23 1.54
C LEU A 82 0.35 -2.45 1.67
N GLU A 83 0.68 -1.60 0.71
CA GLU A 83 1.88 -0.77 0.78
C GLU A 83 1.80 0.18 1.98
N ASP A 84 0.68 0.90 2.15
CA ASP A 84 0.43 1.77 3.32
C ASP A 84 0.59 1.01 4.63
N ALA A 85 0.03 -0.20 4.71
CA ALA A 85 0.05 -1.00 5.92
C ALA A 85 1.45 -1.46 6.34
N LEU A 86 2.42 -1.44 5.41
CA LEU A 86 3.79 -1.88 5.69
C LEU A 86 4.74 -0.70 5.91
N GLN A 87 4.36 0.51 5.49
CA GLN A 87 5.17 1.70 5.73
C GLN A 87 5.33 1.93 7.25
N GLY A 88 6.56 2.21 7.66
CA GLY A 88 6.90 2.50 9.06
C GLY A 88 7.14 1.29 9.97
N TYR A 89 6.94 0.06 9.50
CA TYR A 89 7.29 -1.14 10.27
C TYR A 89 8.78 -1.48 10.17
N ASP A 90 9.40 -1.87 11.29
CA ASP A 90 10.74 -2.45 11.30
C ASP A 90 10.69 -3.90 10.81
N LEU A 91 11.26 -4.14 9.63
CA LEU A 91 11.32 -5.44 8.98
C LEU A 91 12.70 -6.09 9.12
N SER A 92 13.54 -5.63 10.06
CA SER A 92 14.89 -6.15 10.32
C SER A 92 14.95 -7.68 10.40
N LYS A 93 13.92 -8.28 11.02
CA LYS A 93 13.77 -9.73 11.20
C LYS A 93 13.60 -10.51 9.89
N ILE A 94 13.14 -9.88 8.82
CA ILE A 94 12.97 -10.48 7.47
C ILE A 94 13.86 -9.80 6.43
N SER A 95 14.91 -9.08 6.86
CA SER A 95 15.86 -8.45 5.94
C SER A 95 16.57 -9.50 5.10
N GLY A 96 16.67 -9.26 3.79
CA GLY A 96 17.22 -10.19 2.81
C GLY A 96 16.17 -11.07 2.14
N GLU A 97 14.92 -11.08 2.63
CA GLU A 97 13.84 -11.86 2.02
C GLU A 97 13.31 -11.20 0.75
N ARG A 98 12.95 -12.07 -0.21
CA ARG A 98 12.39 -11.71 -1.53
C ARG A 98 11.10 -12.50 -1.71
N MET A 99 9.96 -11.83 -1.69
CA MET A 99 8.67 -12.50 -1.61
C MET A 99 7.80 -12.18 -2.82
N ASN A 100 7.10 -13.18 -3.34
CA ASN A 100 5.93 -12.99 -4.19
C ASN A 100 4.68 -13.22 -3.34
N TRP A 101 3.76 -12.26 -3.30
CA TRP A 101 2.46 -12.39 -2.64
C TRP A 101 1.37 -12.48 -3.71
N ILE A 102 0.67 -13.61 -3.75
CA ILE A 102 -0.38 -13.91 -4.71
C ILE A 102 -1.72 -13.89 -3.98
N ILE A 103 -2.55 -12.90 -4.30
CA ILE A 103 -3.80 -12.63 -3.61
C ILE A 103 -4.95 -12.86 -4.59
N ALA A 104 -5.80 -13.84 -4.28
CA ALA A 104 -7.04 -14.06 -5.04
C ALA A 104 -8.07 -12.99 -4.66
N LYS A 105 -8.53 -12.23 -5.67
CA LYS A 105 -9.53 -11.17 -5.51
C LYS A 105 -10.95 -11.73 -5.63
N ARG A 106 -11.93 -10.98 -5.10
CA ARG A 106 -13.35 -11.38 -5.11
C ARG A 106 -13.95 -11.50 -6.51
N ASP A 107 -13.43 -10.73 -7.46
CA ASP A 107 -13.82 -10.76 -8.88
C ASP A 107 -13.22 -11.95 -9.66
N GLY A 108 -12.46 -12.82 -8.98
CA GLY A 108 -11.77 -13.97 -9.58
C GLY A 108 -10.42 -13.65 -10.21
N SER A 109 -10.05 -12.36 -10.30
CA SER A 109 -8.71 -11.94 -10.71
C SER A 109 -7.67 -12.20 -9.61
N LYS A 110 -6.39 -11.99 -9.94
CA LYS A 110 -5.29 -12.15 -8.99
C LYS A 110 -4.45 -10.89 -8.95
N LEU A 111 -4.19 -10.40 -7.76
CA LEU A 111 -3.16 -9.41 -7.51
C LEU A 111 -1.87 -10.14 -7.12
N THR A 112 -0.80 -9.90 -7.86
CA THR A 112 0.54 -10.40 -7.51
C THR A 112 1.41 -9.22 -7.11
N ILE A 113 2.11 -9.34 -5.99
CA ILE A 113 2.98 -8.30 -5.45
C ILE A 113 4.36 -8.87 -5.17
N GLY A 114 5.37 -8.25 -5.72
CA GLY A 114 6.77 -8.54 -5.41
C GLY A 114 7.26 -7.63 -4.29
N VAL A 115 7.85 -8.20 -3.25
CA VAL A 115 8.38 -7.47 -2.10
C VAL A 115 9.82 -7.86 -1.85
N VAL A 116 10.71 -6.88 -1.76
CA VAL A 116 12.12 -7.07 -1.39
C VAL A 116 12.39 -6.28 -0.13
N VAL A 117 12.92 -6.94 0.91
CA VAL A 117 13.31 -6.30 2.16
C VAL A 117 14.83 -6.25 2.26
N GLU A 118 15.38 -5.07 2.49
CA GLU A 118 16.83 -4.85 2.67
C GLU A 118 17.07 -3.84 3.79
N GLY A 119 18.04 -4.12 4.67
CA GLY A 119 18.36 -3.24 5.80
C GLY A 119 17.18 -3.03 6.76
N GLY A 120 16.28 -4.01 6.84
CA GLY A 120 15.06 -3.94 7.66
C GLY A 120 13.98 -3.00 7.13
N LYS A 121 14.07 -2.57 5.88
CA LYS A 121 13.05 -1.75 5.20
C LYS A 121 12.61 -2.39 3.90
N ILE A 122 11.43 -2.02 3.42
CA ILE A 122 11.01 -2.35 2.06
C ILE A 122 11.91 -1.59 1.10
N LYS A 123 12.60 -2.34 0.23
CA LYS A 123 13.40 -1.81 -0.86
C LYS A 123 12.59 -1.74 -2.15
N ASP A 124 11.91 -2.83 -2.48
CA ASP A 124 11.04 -2.93 -3.66
C ASP A 124 9.65 -3.41 -3.21
N PHE A 125 8.62 -2.74 -3.71
CA PHE A 125 7.22 -3.13 -3.58
C PHE A 125 6.54 -2.88 -4.92
N VAL A 126 6.28 -3.95 -5.68
CA VAL A 126 5.92 -3.82 -7.10
C VAL A 126 4.74 -4.71 -7.45
N LYS A 127 3.89 -4.26 -8.37
CA LYS A 127 2.85 -5.09 -8.97
C LYS A 127 3.48 -6.08 -9.95
N GLY A 128 3.21 -7.37 -9.77
CA GLY A 128 3.81 -8.47 -10.52
C GLY A 128 4.80 -9.30 -9.70
N GLU A 129 5.42 -10.28 -10.35
CA GLU A 129 6.41 -11.14 -9.72
C GLU A 129 7.81 -10.50 -9.72
N ILE A 130 8.60 -10.80 -8.70
CA ILE A 130 10.03 -10.49 -8.68
C ILE A 130 10.87 -11.72 -9.05
N SER A 131 12.08 -11.45 -9.57
CA SER A 131 13.06 -12.49 -9.84
C SER A 131 13.70 -13.02 -8.56
N ASN A 132 13.99 -14.33 -8.57
CA ASN A 132 14.61 -15.08 -7.48
C ASN A 132 13.87 -14.90 -6.12
N PRO A 133 12.57 -15.19 -6.04
CA PRO A 133 11.86 -15.17 -4.76
C PRO A 133 12.42 -16.27 -3.85
N THR A 134 12.50 -15.99 -2.56
CA THR A 134 12.78 -16.97 -1.50
C THR A 134 11.49 -17.63 -1.02
N ILE A 135 10.39 -16.88 -1.06
CA ILE A 135 9.07 -17.30 -0.57
C ILE A 135 7.97 -16.81 -1.53
N THR A 136 6.98 -17.67 -1.76
CA THR A 136 5.69 -17.28 -2.34
C THR A 136 4.59 -17.43 -1.29
N ALA A 137 3.92 -16.33 -0.96
CA ALA A 137 2.75 -16.31 -0.09
C ALA A 137 1.47 -16.30 -0.92
N TYR A 138 0.48 -17.08 -0.52
CA TYR A 138 -0.83 -17.14 -1.16
C TYR A 138 -1.90 -16.80 -0.13
N THR A 139 -2.85 -15.95 -0.51
CA THR A 139 -3.99 -15.61 0.34
C THR A 139 -5.16 -15.08 -0.49
N THR A 140 -6.21 -14.58 0.18
CA THR A 140 -7.40 -13.99 -0.42
C THR A 140 -7.54 -12.53 0.00
N GLU A 141 -8.18 -11.72 -0.84
CA GLU A 141 -8.50 -10.32 -0.54
C GLU A 141 -9.25 -10.19 0.80
N ASP A 142 -10.20 -11.09 1.08
CA ASP A 142 -10.94 -11.12 2.34
C ASP A 142 -10.03 -11.32 3.55
N THR A 143 -9.06 -12.23 3.44
CA THR A 143 -8.08 -12.47 4.51
C THR A 143 -7.22 -11.25 4.74
N VAL A 144 -6.70 -10.63 3.66
CA VAL A 144 -5.91 -9.40 3.75
C VAL A 144 -6.69 -8.29 4.44
N ARG A 145 -7.90 -7.97 3.95
CA ARG A 145 -8.72 -6.88 4.50
C ARG A 145 -9.07 -7.14 5.97
N ARG A 146 -9.39 -8.39 6.35
CA ARG A 146 -9.64 -8.78 7.74
C ARG A 146 -8.43 -8.52 8.63
N LEU A 147 -7.23 -8.91 8.18
CA LEU A 147 -5.99 -8.72 8.95
C LEU A 147 -5.63 -7.24 9.12
N LEU A 148 -5.78 -6.46 8.06
CA LEU A 148 -5.52 -5.02 8.09
C LEU A 148 -6.53 -4.27 8.97
N ALA A 149 -7.80 -4.70 8.98
CA ALA A 149 -8.83 -4.11 9.83
C ALA A 149 -8.64 -4.45 11.31
N SER A 150 -8.27 -5.70 11.62
CA SER A 150 -8.09 -6.12 13.01
C SER A 150 -6.81 -5.55 13.63
N LYS A 151 -5.75 -5.38 12.81
CA LYS A 151 -4.38 -5.15 13.26
C LYS A 151 -3.98 -6.09 14.40
N SER A 152 -4.65 -7.25 14.48
CA SER A 152 -4.57 -8.17 15.61
C SER A 152 -3.49 -9.19 15.32
N PRO A 153 -2.48 -9.25 16.20
CA PRO A 153 -1.44 -10.25 16.07
C PRO A 153 -1.96 -11.70 16.10
N ASP A 154 -3.05 -11.98 16.82
CA ASP A 154 -3.68 -13.30 16.91
C ASP A 154 -4.44 -13.69 15.63
N GLU A 155 -5.06 -12.72 14.96
CA GLU A 155 -5.72 -12.94 13.66
C GLU A 155 -4.71 -13.42 12.61
N LEU A 156 -3.51 -12.83 12.60
CA LEU A 156 -2.43 -13.27 11.71
C LEU A 156 -2.00 -14.71 12.02
N ARG A 157 -1.86 -15.07 13.30
CA ARG A 157 -1.53 -16.45 13.70
C ARG A 157 -2.61 -17.43 13.27
N ASN A 158 -3.87 -17.08 13.45
CA ASN A 158 -5.01 -17.92 13.06
C ASN A 158 -5.07 -18.11 11.55
N ALA A 159 -4.86 -17.04 10.77
CA ALA A 159 -4.84 -17.12 9.31
C ALA A 159 -3.74 -18.08 8.79
N LEU A 160 -2.56 -18.07 9.41
CA LEU A 160 -1.48 -19.01 9.08
C LEU A 160 -1.82 -20.45 9.50
N LYS A 161 -2.37 -20.64 10.71
CA LYS A 161 -2.74 -21.97 11.23
C LYS A 161 -3.85 -22.63 10.40
N ASN A 162 -4.82 -21.83 9.96
CA ASN A 162 -5.98 -22.30 9.21
C ASN A 162 -5.71 -22.41 7.69
N SER A 163 -4.49 -22.09 7.24
CA SER A 163 -4.09 -22.06 5.83
C SER A 163 -4.81 -20.99 4.98
N ASP A 164 -5.41 -19.97 5.61
CA ASP A 164 -5.91 -18.76 4.95
C ASP A 164 -4.73 -17.94 4.36
N ILE A 165 -3.54 -18.07 4.95
CA ILE A 165 -2.26 -17.70 4.36
C ILE A 165 -1.41 -18.95 4.22
N ARG A 166 -0.96 -19.20 2.99
CA ARG A 166 -0.11 -20.36 2.65
C ARG A 166 1.23 -19.88 2.15
N LEU A 167 2.31 -20.39 2.72
CA LEU A 167 3.68 -20.05 2.34
C LEU A 167 4.37 -21.23 1.65
N GLU A 168 4.99 -20.97 0.50
CA GLU A 168 5.82 -21.91 -0.25
C GLU A 168 7.25 -21.35 -0.36
N GLY A 169 8.25 -22.10 0.11
CA GLY A 169 9.65 -21.74 -0.08
C GLY A 169 10.11 -22.15 -1.47
N VAL A 170 10.72 -21.23 -2.22
CA VAL A 170 11.19 -21.48 -3.58
C VAL A 170 12.67 -21.87 -3.49
N GLY A 171 12.97 -23.18 -3.36
CA GLY A 171 14.33 -23.72 -3.55
C GLY A 171 15.09 -24.28 -2.33
N ILE A 172 14.61 -24.12 -1.08
CA ILE A 172 15.13 -24.87 0.08
C ILE A 172 13.95 -25.49 0.84
N VAL A 173 13.78 -26.80 0.65
CA VAL A 173 12.70 -27.58 1.26
C VAL A 173 12.94 -27.69 2.78
N ASN A 174 11.88 -27.44 3.56
CA ASN A 174 11.67 -27.74 4.98
C ASN A 174 12.27 -26.87 6.11
N GLN A 175 13.29 -26.02 5.92
CA GLN A 175 13.85 -25.25 7.07
C GLN A 175 13.29 -23.82 7.23
N ILE A 176 12.88 -23.17 6.13
CA ILE A 176 12.32 -21.80 6.16
C ILE A 176 10.98 -21.76 6.92
N LYS A 177 10.14 -22.80 6.79
CA LYS A 177 8.84 -22.91 7.50
C LYS A 177 8.99 -22.79 9.03
N VAL A 178 10.05 -23.36 9.60
CA VAL A 178 10.26 -23.38 11.07
C VAL A 178 10.85 -22.05 11.55
N GLY A 179 11.82 -21.50 10.81
CA GLY A 179 12.43 -20.21 11.13
C GLY A 179 11.44 -19.05 11.08
N PHE A 180 10.57 -19.02 10.06
CA PHE A 180 9.60 -17.94 9.85
C PHE A 180 8.42 -18.00 10.82
N MET A 181 7.95 -19.21 11.20
CA MET A 181 6.94 -19.35 12.26
C MET A 181 7.47 -18.89 13.64
N ASN A 182 8.74 -19.17 13.95
CA ASN A 182 9.38 -18.66 15.17
C ASN A 182 9.58 -17.13 15.14
N LEU A 183 9.61 -16.53 13.95
CA LEU A 183 9.75 -15.09 13.74
C LEU A 183 8.41 -14.36 13.94
N LEU A 184 7.34 -14.87 13.31
CA LEU A 184 5.99 -14.31 13.40
C LEU A 184 5.40 -14.46 14.81
N THR A 185 5.74 -15.54 15.51
CA THR A 185 5.37 -15.70 16.94
C THR A 185 6.07 -14.71 17.89
N LYS A 186 7.15 -14.03 17.46
CA LYS A 186 7.89 -13.03 18.26
C LYS A 186 7.72 -11.59 17.74
N LEU A 187 6.96 -11.39 16.66
CA LEU A 187 6.55 -10.07 16.18
C LEU A 187 5.18 -9.66 16.73
N VAL A 188 4.46 -10.65 17.24
CA VAL A 188 3.09 -10.57 17.75
C VAL A 188 3.04 -10.54 19.29
N GLY A 189 4.04 -11.13 19.95
CA GLY A 189 4.22 -11.04 21.41
C GLY A 189 5.33 -10.06 21.72
#